data_AF-A0A9D4IC45-F1
#
_entry.id   AF-A0A9D4IC45-F1
#
_cell.length_a   1.000
_cell.length_b   1.000
_cell.length_c   1.000
_cell.angle_alpha   90.00
_cell.angle_beta   90.00
_cell.angle_gamma   90.00
#
_symmetry.space_group_name_H-M   'P 1'
#
loop_
_entity.id
_entity.type
_entity.pdbx_description
1 polymer ?
#
loop_
_entity_poly.entity_id
_entity_poly.type
_entity_poly.pdbx_seq_one_letter_code
_entity_poly.pdbx_strand_id
1 'polypeptide(L)'
;MYWSNSSVADSYAVETTAYALLAFLKFDDFKTSHKIVAWLMTQSDAIGKWRSTQATVIAMQALAIYSGRTYYLLDDLNVIIEKGKWHYRQIVNRDNSLLQILIPDLPVQIGDKKFDVTASGQGSGILQIDMFYNRKARDDEICPFDISVIDVQPVDSDIANNPNKDLLKSRKCNVCGYCQEPESLGL
;
A
#
# COMPACT_ATOMS: atom_id res chain seq x y z
N MET A 1 -2.91 17.48 2.45
CA MET A 1 -4.33 17.82 2.28
C MET A 1 -4.95 16.69 1.50
N TYR A 2 -6.15 16.26 1.87
CA TYR A 2 -6.83 15.13 1.25
C TYR A 2 -8.35 15.27 1.38
N TRP A 3 -9.07 14.49 0.58
CA TRP A 3 -10.52 14.39 0.60
C TRP A 3 -10.89 12.95 0.97
N SER A 4 -11.51 12.78 2.13
CA SER A 4 -11.97 11.50 2.65
C SER A 4 -13.22 11.71 3.49
N ASN A 5 -14.13 10.73 3.48
CA ASN A 5 -15.26 10.68 4.40
C ASN A 5 -14.94 9.85 5.68
N SER A 6 -13.73 9.27 5.76
CA SER A 6 -13.28 8.43 6.87
C SER A 6 -11.94 8.91 7.44
N SER A 7 -11.68 8.58 8.71
CA SER A 7 -10.40 8.80 9.39
C SER A 7 -9.27 7.93 8.82
N VAL A 8 -9.61 6.85 8.11
CA VAL A 8 -8.68 6.00 7.38
C VAL A 8 -8.81 6.28 5.89
N ALA A 9 -7.69 6.55 5.23
CA ALA A 9 -7.67 6.72 3.78
C ALA A 9 -7.96 5.39 3.09
N ASP A 10 -9.15 5.24 2.52
CA ASP A 10 -9.52 4.09 1.71
C ASP A 10 -9.17 4.33 0.23
N SER A 11 -9.51 3.38 -0.63
CA SER A 11 -9.27 3.52 -2.07
C SER A 11 -9.99 4.74 -2.66
N TYR A 12 -11.21 5.04 -2.21
CA TYR A 12 -12.01 6.15 -2.72
C TYR A 12 -11.42 7.50 -2.34
N ALA A 13 -10.87 7.63 -1.13
CA ALA A 13 -10.19 8.82 -0.66
C ALA A 13 -8.95 9.13 -1.49
N VAL A 14 -8.16 8.10 -1.83
CA VAL A 14 -7.00 8.27 -2.72
C VAL A 14 -7.43 8.73 -4.10
N GLU A 15 -8.39 8.04 -4.72
CA GLU A 15 -8.87 8.36 -6.05
C GLU A 15 -9.43 9.78 -6.13
N THR A 16 -10.31 10.14 -5.20
CA THR A 16 -10.91 11.48 -5.11
C THR A 16 -9.85 12.56 -4.91
N THR A 17 -8.87 12.30 -4.04
CA THR A 17 -7.76 13.24 -3.78
C THR A 17 -6.84 13.38 -5.01
N ALA A 18 -6.63 12.31 -5.78
CA ALA A 18 -5.86 12.36 -7.01
C ALA A 18 -6.59 13.14 -8.12
N TYR A 19 -7.92 13.01 -8.24
CA TYR A 19 -8.71 13.89 -9.11
C TYR A 19 -8.65 15.36 -8.67
N ALA A 20 -8.69 15.63 -7.36
CA ALA A 20 -8.51 16.98 -6.84
C ALA A 20 -7.13 17.53 -7.25
N LEU A 21 -6.06 16.74 -7.15
CA LEU A 21 -4.73 17.15 -7.63
C LEU A 21 -4.74 17.50 -9.12
N LEU A 22 -5.36 16.68 -9.97
CA LEU A 22 -5.51 16.99 -11.40
C LEU A 22 -6.24 18.32 -11.63
N ALA A 23 -7.28 18.60 -10.84
CA ALA A 23 -8.01 19.85 -10.92
C ALA A 23 -7.14 21.07 -10.52
N PHE A 24 -6.42 21.00 -9.39
CA PHE A 24 -5.53 22.08 -8.97
C PHE A 24 -4.38 22.32 -9.97
N LEU A 25 -3.80 21.26 -10.52
CA LEU A 25 -2.80 21.33 -11.58
C LEU A 25 -3.34 22.00 -12.85
N LYS A 26 -4.61 21.80 -13.18
CA LYS A 26 -5.25 22.46 -14.33
C LYS A 26 -5.33 23.98 -14.17
N PHE A 27 -5.39 24.48 -12.94
CA PHE A 27 -5.41 25.92 -12.60
C PHE A 27 -4.04 26.45 -12.14
N ASP A 28 -2.96 25.68 -12.32
CA ASP A 28 -1.59 26.02 -11.92
C ASP A 28 -1.42 26.39 -10.43
N ASP A 29 -2.29 25.87 -9.54
CA ASP A 29 -2.14 26.03 -8.09
C ASP A 29 -1.15 25.00 -7.53
N PHE A 30 0.14 25.27 -7.73
CA PHE A 30 1.22 24.39 -7.26
C PHE A 30 1.36 24.38 -5.73
N LYS A 31 0.96 25.47 -5.05
CA LYS A 31 1.06 25.58 -3.60
C LYS A 31 0.12 24.61 -2.90
N THR A 32 -1.13 24.51 -3.38
CA THR A 32 -2.08 23.52 -2.88
C THR A 32 -1.71 22.12 -3.36
N SER A 33 -1.34 21.98 -4.63
CA SER A 33 -0.93 20.70 -5.23
C SER A 33 0.19 20.02 -4.44
N HIS A 34 1.20 20.77 -4.00
CA HIS A 34 2.31 20.23 -3.20
C HIS A 34 1.84 19.52 -1.92
N LYS A 35 0.85 20.09 -1.22
CA LYS A 35 0.27 19.49 0.00
C LYS A 35 -0.54 18.23 -0.29
N ILE A 36 -1.07 18.09 -1.50
CA ILE A 36 -1.82 16.91 -1.94
C ILE A 36 -0.85 15.81 -2.32
N VAL A 37 0.19 16.14 -3.11
CA VAL A 37 1.27 15.22 -3.49
C VAL A 37 1.93 14.62 -2.25
N ALA A 38 2.31 15.46 -1.27
CA ALA A 38 2.91 14.99 -0.04
C ALA A 38 2.02 13.98 0.72
N TRP A 39 0.69 14.13 0.65
CA TRP A 39 -0.22 13.15 1.24
C TRP A 39 -0.38 11.90 0.38
N LEU A 40 -0.51 12.03 -0.94
CA LEU A 40 -0.62 10.88 -1.84
C LEU A 40 0.61 9.96 -1.73
N MET A 41 1.82 10.52 -1.64
CA MET A 41 3.04 9.72 -1.48
C MET A 41 3.08 8.94 -0.15
N THR A 42 2.34 9.34 0.88
CA THR A 42 2.24 8.55 2.12
C THR A 42 1.18 7.45 2.05
N GLN A 43 0.37 7.42 0.99
CA GLN A 43 -0.66 6.40 0.78
C GLN A 43 -0.20 5.24 -0.12
N SER A 44 0.96 5.34 -0.77
CA SER A 44 1.53 4.23 -1.56
C SER A 44 2.24 3.20 -0.70
N ASP A 45 2.21 1.95 -1.15
CA ASP A 45 3.13 0.90 -0.68
C ASP A 45 4.52 1.04 -1.32
N ALA A 46 5.51 0.28 -0.85
CA ALA A 46 6.90 0.34 -1.36
C ALA A 46 7.05 -0.18 -2.81
N ILE A 47 5.98 -0.69 -3.41
CA ILE A 47 5.96 -1.17 -4.80
C ILE A 47 5.19 -0.17 -5.70
N GLY A 48 4.75 0.96 -5.14
CA GLY A 48 4.09 2.04 -5.89
C GLY A 48 2.61 1.81 -6.17
N LYS A 49 1.90 1.06 -5.30
CA LYS A 49 0.46 0.79 -5.44
C LYS A 49 -0.34 1.60 -4.44
N TRP A 50 -1.55 1.99 -4.84
CA TRP A 50 -2.53 2.69 -4.01
C TRP A 50 -3.83 1.88 -3.87
N ARG A 51 -3.77 0.77 -3.12
CA ARG A 51 -4.89 -0.11 -2.69
C ARG A 51 -5.72 -0.77 -3.81
N SER A 52 -6.22 -0.03 -4.79
CA SER A 52 -6.97 -0.51 -5.95
C SER A 52 -6.34 -0.05 -7.26
N THR A 53 -6.80 -0.62 -8.38
CA THR A 53 -6.34 -0.28 -9.72
C THR A 53 -6.70 1.15 -10.12
N GLN A 54 -7.95 1.57 -9.91
CA GLN A 54 -8.40 2.94 -10.26
C GLN A 54 -7.63 3.99 -9.47
N ALA A 55 -7.55 3.83 -8.16
CA ALA A 55 -6.78 4.73 -7.30
C ALA A 55 -5.30 4.80 -7.72
N THR A 56 -4.69 3.65 -8.07
CA THR A 56 -3.31 3.60 -8.56
C THR A 56 -3.14 4.35 -9.88
N VAL A 57 -3.99 4.10 -10.87
CA VAL A 57 -3.90 4.73 -12.19
C VAL A 57 -4.05 6.25 -12.09
N ILE A 58 -5.07 6.72 -11.36
CA ILE A 58 -5.35 8.16 -11.24
C ILE A 58 -4.27 8.86 -10.39
N ALA A 59 -3.82 8.24 -9.29
CA ALA A 59 -2.74 8.79 -8.47
C ALA A 59 -1.44 8.90 -9.28
N MET A 60 -1.04 7.85 -10.00
CA MET A 60 0.15 7.87 -10.86
C MET A 60 0.05 8.95 -11.94
N GLN A 61 -1.10 9.08 -12.60
CA GLN A 61 -1.31 10.12 -13.61
C GLN A 61 -1.14 11.51 -13.01
N ALA A 62 -1.78 11.79 -11.87
CA ALA A 62 -1.72 13.09 -11.22
C ALA A 62 -0.30 13.44 -10.74
N LEU A 63 0.41 12.46 -10.15
CA LEU A 63 1.79 12.58 -9.71
C LEU A 63 2.76 12.80 -10.88
N ALA A 64 2.55 12.12 -12.01
CA ALA A 64 3.37 12.30 -13.21
C ALA A 64 3.20 13.68 -13.85
N ILE A 65 1.97 14.21 -13.89
CA ILE A 65 1.72 15.57 -14.39
C ILE A 65 2.33 16.61 -13.44
N TYR A 66 2.17 16.42 -12.12
CA TYR A 66 2.79 17.29 -11.13
C TYR A 66 4.32 17.29 -11.29
N SER A 67 4.94 16.09 -11.32
CA SER A 67 6.40 15.97 -11.45
C SER A 67 6.89 16.62 -12.74
N GLY A 68 6.24 16.39 -13.88
CA GLY A 68 6.62 17.02 -15.15
C GLY A 68 6.59 18.56 -15.14
N ARG A 69 5.82 19.19 -14.23
CA ARG A 69 5.74 20.66 -14.11
C ARG A 69 6.61 21.24 -13.00
N THR A 70 6.92 20.45 -11.96
CA THR A 70 7.68 20.92 -10.80
C THR A 70 9.08 20.32 -10.70
N TYR A 71 9.46 19.48 -11.65
CA TYR A 71 10.72 18.76 -11.60
C TYR A 71 11.91 19.72 -11.52
N TYR A 72 12.77 19.47 -10.54
CA TYR A 72 13.99 20.23 -10.37
C TYR A 72 15.11 19.31 -9.86
N LEU A 73 16.26 19.35 -10.55
CA LEU A 73 17.40 18.45 -10.36
C LEU A 73 18.40 19.00 -9.34
N LEU A 74 18.03 18.94 -8.06
CA LEU A 74 18.99 19.08 -6.96
C LEU A 74 18.82 17.89 -6.01
N ASP A 75 19.54 16.81 -6.32
CA ASP A 75 19.62 15.62 -5.49
C ASP A 75 21.06 15.49 -5.00
N ASP A 76 21.26 15.87 -3.75
CA ASP A 76 22.41 15.58 -2.90
C ASP A 76 21.88 15.37 -1.48
N LEU A 77 21.26 14.22 -1.27
CA LEU A 77 20.69 13.81 0.01
C LEU A 77 21.58 12.77 0.67
N ASN A 78 21.97 13.03 1.90
CA ASN A 78 22.62 12.07 2.78
C ASN A 78 21.59 11.59 3.80
N VAL A 79 21.20 10.32 3.67
CA VAL A 79 20.22 9.66 4.54
C VAL A 79 20.96 8.67 5.45
N ILE A 80 20.73 8.78 6.75
CA ILE A 80 21.28 7.89 7.77
C ILE A 80 20.09 7.29 8.53
N ILE A 81 20.05 5.97 8.62
CA ILE A 81 19.02 5.21 9.33
C ILE A 81 19.70 4.44 10.46
N GLU A 82 19.22 4.59 11.68
CA GLU A 82 19.86 4.01 12.87
C GLU A 82 18.87 3.22 13.72
N LYS A 83 19.39 2.13 14.28
CA LYS A 83 18.72 1.36 15.33
C LYS A 83 19.73 0.65 16.23
N GLY A 84 19.90 1.16 17.44
CA GLY A 84 20.86 0.62 18.39
C GLY A 84 22.28 0.71 17.83
N LYS A 85 22.92 -0.44 17.59
CA LYS A 85 24.28 -0.50 16.98
C LYS A 85 24.26 -0.59 15.45
N TRP A 86 23.10 -0.90 14.87
CA TRP A 86 22.96 -0.97 13.42
C TRP A 86 22.74 0.43 12.86
N HIS A 87 23.45 0.75 11.79
CA HIS A 87 23.26 1.98 11.04
C HIS A 87 23.44 1.69 9.55
N TYR A 88 22.69 2.42 8.73
CA TYR A 88 22.78 2.37 7.28
C TYR A 88 22.84 3.79 6.74
N ARG A 89 23.81 4.05 5.86
CA ARG A 89 24.00 5.35 5.22
C ARG A 89 23.81 5.22 3.73
N GLN A 90 22.94 6.05 3.17
CA GLN A 90 22.71 6.16 1.73
C GLN A 90 22.92 7.59 1.27
N ILE A 91 23.73 7.74 0.22
CA ILE A 91 23.86 9.02 -0.49
C ILE A 91 23.03 8.92 -1.77
N VAL A 92 22.06 9.81 -1.90
CA VAL A 92 21.24 9.96 -3.11
C VAL A 92 21.76 11.17 -3.87
N ASN A 93 22.20 10.94 -5.10
CA ASN A 93 22.71 11.93 -6.01
C ASN A 93 22.04 11.80 -7.38
N ARG A 94 22.41 12.65 -8.32
CA ARG A 94 21.84 12.64 -9.69
C ARG A 94 21.99 11.30 -10.43
N ASP A 95 23.01 10.51 -10.13
CA ASP A 95 23.26 9.25 -10.81
C ASP A 95 22.34 8.13 -10.31
N ASN A 96 21.81 8.26 -9.09
CA ASN A 96 21.00 7.23 -8.45
C ASN A 96 19.62 7.71 -7.96
N SER A 97 19.22 8.97 -8.17
CA SER A 97 17.96 9.53 -7.63
C SER A 97 16.69 8.94 -8.25
N LEU A 98 16.81 8.31 -9.42
CA LEU A 98 15.71 7.59 -10.06
C LEU A 98 15.66 6.10 -9.69
N LEU A 99 16.62 5.61 -8.91
CA LEU A 99 16.69 4.20 -8.52
C LEU A 99 15.89 3.97 -7.24
N GLN A 100 15.12 2.88 -7.23
CA GLN A 100 14.61 2.33 -5.99
C GLN A 100 15.76 1.65 -5.25
N ILE A 101 16.16 2.23 -4.12
CA ILE A 101 17.23 1.70 -3.28
C ILE A 101 16.61 0.83 -2.19
N LEU A 102 16.88 -0.47 -2.23
CA LEU A 102 16.45 -1.41 -1.21
C LEU A 102 17.44 -1.42 -0.04
N ILE A 103 16.93 -1.24 1.18
CA ILE A 103 17.74 -1.28 2.41
C ILE A 103 17.70 -2.72 2.96
N PRO A 104 18.81 -3.48 2.92
CA PRO A 104 18.84 -4.85 3.42
C PRO A 104 18.88 -4.91 4.94
N ASP A 105 18.43 -6.04 5.50
CA ASP A 105 18.68 -6.44 6.89
C ASP A 105 18.30 -5.43 7.98
N LEU A 106 17.19 -4.70 7.77
CA LEU A 106 16.65 -3.81 8.79
C LEU A 106 16.32 -4.63 10.06
N PRO A 107 16.97 -4.37 11.21
CA PRO A 107 16.84 -5.21 12.39
C PRO A 107 15.51 -4.93 13.11
N VAL A 108 14.42 -5.50 12.61
CA VAL A 108 13.07 -5.34 13.17
C VAL A 108 12.73 -6.53 14.07
N GLN A 109 12.43 -6.25 15.33
CA GLN A 109 11.92 -7.21 16.30
C GLN A 109 10.48 -6.85 16.70
N ILE A 110 9.75 -7.86 17.21
CA ILE A 110 8.39 -7.68 17.73
C ILE A 110 8.44 -6.68 18.88
N GLY A 111 7.64 -5.62 18.79
CA GLY A 111 7.55 -4.58 19.83
C GLY A 111 8.43 -3.35 19.55
N ASP A 112 9.26 -3.36 18.51
CA ASP A 112 9.94 -2.16 18.05
C ASP A 112 8.95 -1.14 17.52
N LYS A 113 9.08 0.11 17.98
CA LYS A 113 8.14 1.19 17.65
C LYS A 113 8.78 2.34 16.89
N LYS A 114 10.12 2.40 16.81
CA LYS A 114 10.85 3.55 16.30
C LYS A 114 12.13 3.13 15.58
N PHE A 115 12.48 3.91 14.56
CA PHE A 115 13.77 3.97 13.89
C PHE A 115 14.12 5.44 13.77
N ASP A 116 15.40 5.75 13.90
CA ASP A 116 15.87 7.12 13.74
C ASP A 116 16.34 7.31 12.31
N VAL A 117 15.77 8.31 11.63
CA VAL A 117 16.11 8.66 10.26
C VAL A 117 16.57 10.11 10.24
N THR A 118 17.82 10.31 9.85
CA THR A 118 18.41 11.64 9.65
C THR A 118 18.64 11.85 8.16
N ALA A 119 18.04 12.89 7.60
CA ALA A 119 18.28 13.31 6.23
C ALA A 119 18.87 14.72 6.20
N SER A 120 19.95 14.91 5.45
CA SER A 120 20.65 16.20 5.31
C SER A 120 21.04 16.44 3.85
N GLY A 121 21.15 17.70 3.45
CA GLY A 121 21.51 18.08 2.08
C GLY A 121 20.34 18.71 1.33
N GLN A 122 20.34 18.62 0.00
CA GLN A 122 19.33 19.24 -0.85
C GLN A 122 18.67 18.19 -1.74
N GLY A 123 17.34 18.15 -1.72
CA GLY A 123 16.55 17.24 -2.54
C GLY A 123 15.27 16.81 -1.84
N SER A 124 14.49 15.98 -2.51
CA SER A 124 13.32 15.34 -1.92
C SER A 124 13.29 13.87 -2.33
N GLY A 125 12.88 13.02 -1.42
CA GLY A 125 12.79 11.58 -1.64
C GLY A 125 11.75 10.97 -0.73
N ILE A 126 11.50 9.69 -0.93
CA ILE A 126 10.50 8.94 -0.18
C ILE A 126 11.19 7.74 0.42
N LEU A 127 11.03 7.57 1.73
CA LEU A 127 11.40 6.37 2.46
C LEU A 127 10.11 5.60 2.77
N GLN A 128 10.02 4.35 2.32
CA GLN A 128 8.90 3.46 2.59
C GLN A 128 9.39 2.23 3.35
N ILE A 129 8.59 1.80 4.32
CA ILE A 129 8.86 0.61 5.14
C ILE A 129 7.62 -0.26 5.09
N ASP A 130 7.71 -1.36 4.34
CA ASP A 130 6.65 -2.37 4.28
C ASP A 130 7.02 -3.56 5.17
N MET A 131 6.14 -3.92 6.09
CA MET A 131 6.34 -5.02 7.03
C MET A 131 5.28 -6.10 6.81
N PHE A 132 5.73 -7.31 6.49
CA PHE A 132 4.88 -8.47 6.32
C PHE A 132 5.04 -9.41 7.51
N TYR A 133 3.94 -9.77 8.16
CA TYR A 133 3.93 -10.69 9.29
C TYR A 133 2.63 -11.48 9.35
N ASN A 134 2.70 -12.67 9.93
CA ASN A 134 1.53 -13.51 10.17
C ASN A 134 0.94 -13.17 11.53
N ARG A 135 -0.39 -13.02 11.59
CA ARG A 135 -1.15 -12.90 12.84
C ARG A 135 -2.35 -13.83 12.81
N LYS A 136 -2.88 -14.17 13.99
CA LYS A 136 -4.22 -14.77 14.06
C LYS A 136 -5.26 -13.70 13.69
N ALA A 137 -6.34 -14.14 13.04
CA ALA A 137 -7.51 -13.32 12.85
C ALA A 137 -8.04 -12.83 14.20
N ARG A 138 -8.51 -11.59 14.25
CA ARG A 138 -9.16 -11.04 15.45
C ARG A 138 -10.67 -11.08 15.30
N ASP A 139 -11.35 -11.21 16.43
CA ASP A 139 -12.81 -11.25 16.47
C ASP A 139 -13.45 -9.87 16.13
N ASP A 140 -12.68 -8.79 16.20
CA ASP A 140 -13.10 -7.41 15.86
C ASP A 140 -12.85 -7.04 14.38
N GLU A 141 -12.37 -7.97 13.56
CA GLU A 141 -12.20 -7.73 12.12
C GLU A 141 -13.55 -7.68 11.40
N ILE A 142 -13.88 -6.52 10.83
CA ILE A 142 -15.08 -6.36 10.03
C ILE A 142 -14.80 -6.84 8.61
N CYS A 143 -15.51 -7.90 8.19
CA CYS A 143 -15.54 -8.34 6.80
C CYS A 143 -16.81 -7.76 6.13
N PRO A 144 -16.68 -6.94 5.08
CA PRO A 144 -17.84 -6.41 4.34
C PRO A 144 -18.67 -7.49 3.63
N PHE A 145 -18.16 -8.72 3.60
CA PHE A 145 -18.80 -9.88 3.01
C PHE A 145 -19.10 -10.89 4.11
N ASP A 146 -20.34 -11.34 4.18
CA ASP A 146 -20.66 -12.53 4.97
C ASP A 146 -20.43 -13.76 4.11
N ILE A 147 -19.47 -14.60 4.55
CA ILE A 147 -19.15 -15.89 3.94
C ILE A 147 -19.76 -16.97 4.81
N SER A 148 -21.06 -17.18 4.64
CA SER A 148 -21.87 -18.05 5.51
C SER A 148 -21.97 -19.50 5.04
N VAL A 149 -21.62 -19.79 3.78
CA VAL A 149 -21.78 -21.14 3.22
C VAL A 149 -20.46 -21.63 2.62
N ILE A 150 -19.79 -22.50 3.36
CA ILE A 150 -18.67 -23.31 2.87
C ILE A 150 -19.15 -24.76 2.86
N ASP A 151 -19.69 -25.20 1.72
CA ASP A 151 -20.13 -26.59 1.53
C ASP A 151 -18.94 -27.41 1.01
N VAL A 152 -18.29 -28.14 1.92
CA VAL A 152 -17.24 -29.09 1.59
C VAL A 152 -17.91 -30.43 1.32
N GLN A 153 -18.06 -30.77 0.04
CA GLN A 153 -18.66 -32.05 -0.32
C GLN A 153 -17.65 -33.18 -0.10
N PRO A 154 -18.05 -34.27 0.56
CA PRO A 154 -17.20 -35.43 0.73
C PRO A 154 -16.84 -36.03 -0.64
N VAL A 155 -15.63 -36.57 -0.73
CA VAL A 155 -15.18 -37.28 -1.94
C VAL A 155 -16.04 -38.55 -2.09
N ASP A 156 -16.57 -38.76 -3.29
CA ASP A 156 -17.32 -39.96 -3.66
C ASP A 156 -16.54 -41.24 -3.29
N SER A 157 -17.20 -42.20 -2.63
CA SER A 157 -16.60 -43.45 -2.16
C SER A 157 -15.95 -44.26 -3.28
N ASP A 158 -16.47 -44.15 -4.50
CA ASP A 158 -15.95 -44.85 -5.69
C ASP A 158 -14.61 -44.25 -6.17
N ILE A 159 -14.31 -43.03 -5.74
CA ILE A 159 -13.04 -42.34 -5.99
C ILE A 159 -12.11 -42.53 -4.80
N ALA A 160 -12.63 -42.48 -3.57
CA ALA A 160 -11.86 -42.65 -2.34
C ALA A 160 -11.15 -44.02 -2.26
N ASN A 161 -11.78 -45.07 -2.79
CA ASN A 161 -11.27 -46.44 -2.73
C ASN A 161 -10.41 -46.84 -3.95
N ASN A 162 -10.20 -45.94 -4.91
CA ASN A 162 -9.43 -46.23 -6.12
C ASN A 162 -7.99 -45.66 -6.02
N PRO A 163 -6.95 -46.50 -5.86
CA PRO A 163 -5.57 -46.04 -5.70
C PRO A 163 -5.00 -45.34 -6.95
N ASN A 164 -5.67 -45.45 -8.10
CA ASN A 164 -5.26 -44.81 -9.36
C ASN A 164 -5.97 -43.48 -9.63
N LYS A 165 -6.90 -43.04 -8.77
CA LYS A 165 -7.58 -41.73 -8.91
C LYS A 165 -7.00 -40.70 -7.95
N ASP A 166 -6.81 -39.50 -8.47
CA ASP A 166 -6.31 -38.35 -7.72
C ASP A 166 -7.40 -37.76 -6.81
N LEU A 167 -7.27 -38.00 -5.50
CA LEU A 167 -8.21 -37.57 -4.45
C LEU A 167 -8.33 -36.05 -4.33
N LEU A 168 -7.38 -35.27 -4.86
CA LEU A 168 -7.44 -33.82 -4.86
C LEU A 168 -8.39 -33.29 -5.95
N LYS A 169 -8.58 -34.04 -7.04
CA LYS A 169 -9.48 -33.66 -8.15
C LYS A 169 -10.95 -33.94 -7.87
N SER A 170 -11.26 -34.70 -6.82
CA SER A 170 -12.61 -35.13 -6.47
C SER A 170 -13.25 -34.36 -5.32
N ARG A 171 -12.51 -33.46 -4.66
CA ARG A 171 -13.06 -32.57 -3.63
C ARG A 171 -13.79 -31.41 -4.30
N LYS A 172 -15.03 -31.15 -3.89
CA LYS A 172 -15.78 -29.95 -4.27
C LYS A 172 -15.95 -29.07 -3.04
N CYS A 173 -15.69 -27.78 -3.20
CA CYS A 173 -15.90 -26.78 -2.18
C CYS A 173 -16.70 -25.65 -2.80
N ASN A 174 -17.98 -25.53 -2.41
CA ASN A 174 -18.80 -24.40 -2.83
C ASN A 174 -18.68 -23.31 -1.77
N VAL A 175 -18.27 -22.12 -2.19
CA VAL A 175 -18.15 -20.95 -1.33
C VAL A 175 -19.12 -19.90 -1.83
N CYS A 176 -20.06 -19.49 -0.99
CA CYS A 176 -20.99 -18.41 -1.27
C CYS A 176 -20.77 -17.27 -0.28
N GLY A 177 -20.96 -16.03 -0.75
CA GLY A 177 -20.96 -14.86 0.12
C GLY A 177 -21.87 -13.76 -0.41
N TYR A 178 -22.30 -12.89 0.48
CA TYR A 178 -23.12 -11.72 0.15
C TYR A 178 -22.50 -10.45 0.72
N CYS A 179 -22.66 -9.35 -0.02
CA CYS A 179 -22.19 -8.04 0.41
C CYS A 179 -23.15 -7.49 1.47
N GLN A 180 -22.61 -7.02 2.60
CA GLN A 180 -23.40 -6.36 3.64
C GLN A 180 -23.39 -4.84 3.40
N GLU A 181 -24.56 -4.21 3.59
CA GLU A 181 -24.67 -2.75 3.45
C GLU A 181 -23.96 -2.05 4.62
N PRO A 182 -23.35 -0.87 4.41
CA PRO A 182 -22.60 -0.15 5.44
C PRO A 182 -23.38 0.08 6.74
N GLU A 183 -24.69 0.37 6.62
CA GLU A 183 -25.59 0.58 7.76
C GLU A 183 -25.72 -0.65 8.68
N SER A 184 -25.59 -1.86 8.11
CA SER A 184 -25.64 -3.12 8.86
C SER A 184 -24.34 -3.45 9.60
N LEU A 185 -23.24 -2.75 9.26
CA LEU A 185 -21.92 -2.94 9.84
C LEU A 185 -21.60 -1.90 10.94
N GLY A 186 -22.49 -0.95 11.19
CA GLY A 186 -22.26 0.13 12.17
C GLY A 186 -21.11 1.06 11.78
N LEU A 187 -20.84 1.19 10.48
CA LEU A 187 -19.79 2.03 9.87
C LEU A 187 -20.35 3.32 9.26
#